data_AF-A0A1F2W874-F1
#
_entry.id   AF-A0A1F2W874-F1
#
_cell.length_a   1.000
_cell.length_b   1.000
_cell.length_c   1.000
_cell.angle_alpha   90.00
_cell.angle_beta   90.00
_cell.angle_gamma   90.00
#
_symmetry.space_group_name_H-M   'P 1'
#
loop_
_entity.id
_entity.type
_entity.pdbx_description
1 polymer ?
#
loop_
_entity_poly.entity_id
_entity_poly.type
_entity_poly.pdbx_seq_one_letter_code
_entity_poly.pdbx_strand_id
1 'polypeptide(L)'
;MANGWQSVRLEGIEPIRVVGGTLLWQPIRRTLDIGAFGINAYVAPSVGDAVVEEHTEEALGHEEVYVVLAGRAAFTLDGVELDAPSGT
;
A
#
# COMPACT_ATOMS: atom_id res chain seq x y z
N MET A 1 -17.05 -13.99 4.25
CA MET A 1 -17.84 -13.03 3.46
C MET A 1 -18.98 -12.51 4.30
N ALA A 2 -18.94 -11.23 4.66
CA ALA A 2 -20.07 -10.59 5.33
C ALA A 2 -21.29 -10.57 4.41
N ASN A 3 -22.49 -10.82 4.96
CA ASN A 3 -23.73 -10.60 4.22
C ASN A 3 -23.98 -9.10 4.13
N GLY A 4 -23.54 -8.45 3.04
CA GLY A 4 -23.74 -7.02 2.79
C GLY A 4 -22.43 -6.27 2.51
N TRP A 5 -22.24 -5.13 3.16
CA TRP A 5 -21.07 -4.25 2.99
C TRP A 5 -20.30 -4.10 4.31
N GLN A 6 -19.02 -3.75 4.21
CA GLN A 6 -18.15 -3.42 5.34
C GLN A 6 -17.40 -2.12 5.06
N SER A 7 -17.09 -1.37 6.11
CA SER A 7 -16.27 -0.16 6.03
C SER A 7 -15.33 -0.10 7.22
N VAL A 8 -14.12 0.42 7.01
CA VAL A 8 -13.12 0.60 8.06
C VAL A 8 -12.39 1.92 7.84
N ARG A 9 -11.98 2.57 8.94
CA ARG A 9 -11.05 3.70 8.89
C ARG A 9 -9.63 3.14 8.82
N LEU A 10 -8.82 3.59 7.87
CA LEU A 10 -7.43 3.10 7.73
C LEU A 10 -6.63 3.29 9.02
N GLU A 11 -6.76 4.44 9.69
CA GLU A 11 -6.12 4.72 10.98
C GLU A 11 -6.49 3.74 12.11
N GLY A 12 -7.61 3.02 11.98
CA GLY A 12 -8.04 1.99 12.93
C GLY A 12 -7.43 0.61 12.66
N ILE A 13 -6.67 0.45 11.58
CA ILE A 13 -6.00 -0.81 11.24
C ILE A 13 -4.56 -0.74 11.73
N GLU A 14 -4.24 -1.57 12.71
CA GLU A 14 -2.88 -1.65 13.26
C GLU A 14 -1.88 -2.06 12.17
N PRO A 15 -0.86 -1.23 11.89
CA PRO A 15 0.18 -1.59 10.95
C PRO A 15 1.10 -2.68 11.50
N ILE A 16 1.51 -3.59 10.64
CA ILE A 16 2.41 -4.68 10.95
C ILE A 16 3.73 -4.46 10.23
N ARG A 17 4.84 -4.66 10.94
CA ARG A 17 6.18 -4.65 10.36
C ARG A 17 6.37 -5.86 9.45
N VAL A 18 6.69 -5.61 8.19
CA VAL A 18 6.97 -6.63 7.16
C VAL A 18 8.33 -6.38 6.50
N VAL A 19 8.80 -7.32 5.69
CA VAL A 19 10.06 -7.19 4.92
C VAL A 19 11.27 -6.88 5.81
N GLY A 20 11.54 -7.75 6.78
CA GLY A 20 12.63 -7.52 7.75
C GLY A 20 12.39 -6.32 8.69
N GLY A 21 11.18 -5.75 8.69
CA GLY A 21 10.76 -4.68 9.59
C GLY A 21 10.88 -3.27 9.02
N THR A 22 11.19 -3.14 7.72
CA THR A 22 11.37 -1.87 7.02
C THR A 22 10.07 -1.26 6.53
N LEU A 23 9.07 -2.08 6.22
CA LEU A 23 7.74 -1.63 5.78
C LEU A 23 6.72 -1.78 6.90
N LEU A 24 5.86 -0.77 7.04
CA LEU A 24 4.67 -0.82 7.90
C LEU A 24 3.43 -0.99 7.04
N TRP A 25 2.89 -2.21 7.06
CA TRP A 25 1.76 -2.62 6.24
C TRP A 25 0.48 -2.70 7.06
N GLN A 26 -0.58 -2.04 6.60
CA GLN A 26 -1.92 -2.19 7.13
C GLN A 26 -2.67 -3.28 6.33
N PRO A 27 -3.07 -4.40 6.95
CA PRO A 27 -3.60 -5.57 6.25
C PRO A 27 -5.05 -5.42 5.79
N ILE A 28 -5.34 -4.40 4.96
CA ILE A 28 -6.70 -4.02 4.55
C ILE A 28 -7.46 -5.15 3.86
N ARG A 29 -6.80 -5.95 3.00
CA ARG A 29 -7.41 -7.10 2.32
C ARG A 29 -7.95 -8.10 3.32
N ARG A 30 -7.14 -8.44 4.33
CA ARG A 30 -7.52 -9.38 5.39
C ARG A 30 -8.62 -8.79 6.28
N THR A 31 -8.51 -7.51 6.63
CA THR A 31 -9.51 -6.81 7.46
C THR A 31 -10.88 -6.76 6.81
N LEU A 32 -10.93 -6.60 5.48
CA LEU A 32 -12.17 -6.52 4.69
C LEU A 32 -12.58 -7.85 4.04
N ASP A 33 -11.85 -8.95 4.28
CA ASP A 33 -12.10 -10.27 3.69
C ASP A 33 -12.20 -10.26 2.14
N ILE A 34 -11.33 -9.49 1.49
CA ILE A 34 -11.33 -9.32 0.03
C ILE A 34 -10.66 -10.53 -0.65
N GLY A 35 -11.44 -11.29 -1.42
CA GLY A 35 -10.98 -12.46 -2.17
C GLY A 35 -10.63 -12.20 -3.64
N ALA A 36 -11.14 -11.13 -4.25
CA ALA A 36 -11.10 -10.93 -5.70
C ALA A 36 -9.79 -10.33 -6.23
N PHE A 37 -9.13 -9.46 -5.48
CA PHE A 37 -7.90 -8.77 -5.89
C PHE A 37 -7.01 -8.43 -4.69
N GLY A 38 -5.75 -8.10 -4.97
CA GLY A 38 -4.81 -7.55 -3.98
C GLY A 38 -5.15 -6.10 -3.68
N ILE A 39 -5.20 -5.75 -2.40
CA ILE A 39 -5.30 -4.35 -1.97
C ILE A 39 -4.56 -4.21 -0.65
N ASN A 40 -3.62 -3.28 -0.60
CA ASN A 40 -2.74 -3.05 0.54
C ASN A 40 -2.75 -1.57 0.89
N ALA A 41 -2.49 -1.26 2.16
CA ALA A 41 -2.17 0.11 2.57
C ALA A 41 -0.86 0.06 3.36
N TYR A 42 -0.05 1.10 3.21
CA TYR A 42 1.22 1.25 3.89
C TYR A 42 1.28 2.62 4.53
N VAL A 43 1.99 2.71 5.65
CA VAL A 43 2.23 3.97 6.36
C VAL A 43 3.73 4.19 6.54
N ALA A 44 4.17 5.43 6.39
CA ALA A 44 5.55 5.84 6.55
C ALA A 44 5.60 7.00 7.55
N PRO A 45 5.83 6.73 8.85
CA PRO A 45 5.82 7.76 9.89
C PRO A 45 7.00 8.74 9.79
N SER A 46 8.09 8.35 9.15
CA SER A 46 9.29 9.17 8.99
C SER A 46 9.63 9.38 7.52
N VAL A 47 10.24 10.54 7.22
CA VAL A 47 10.80 10.80 5.88
C VAL A 47 11.90 9.78 5.58
N GLY A 48 11.82 9.17 4.39
CA GLY A 48 12.75 8.13 3.95
C GLY A 48 12.30 6.70 4.30
N ASP A 49 11.22 6.53 5.05
CA ASP A 49 10.61 5.22 5.23
C ASP A 49 10.04 4.73 3.87
N ALA A 50 10.25 3.46 3.57
CA ALA A 50 9.68 2.85 2.38
C ALA A 50 8.18 2.56 2.57
N VAL A 51 7.42 2.61 1.48
CA VAL A 51 5.97 2.31 1.44
C VAL A 51 5.64 1.14 0.52
N VAL A 52 6.63 0.59 -0.19
CA VAL A 52 6.55 -0.57 -1.05
C VAL A 52 7.97 -1.11 -1.29
N GLU A 53 8.10 -2.40 -1.58
CA GLU A 53 9.38 -3.00 -1.96
C GLU A 53 9.73 -2.62 -3.41
N GLU A 54 11.02 -2.60 -3.74
CA GLU A 54 11.43 -2.57 -5.15
C GLU A 54 11.10 -3.91 -5.79
N HIS A 55 10.35 -3.90 -6.87
CA HIS A 55 9.92 -5.11 -7.57
C HIS A 55 9.61 -4.83 -9.04
N THR A 56 9.40 -5.91 -9.79
CA THR A 56 8.93 -5.90 -11.18
C THR A 56 7.80 -6.90 -11.32
N GLU A 57 6.83 -6.57 -12.17
CA GLU A 57 5.72 -7.44 -12.52
C GLU A 57 6.00 -8.28 -13.78
N GLU A 58 7.23 -8.35 -14.28
CA GLU A 58 7.59 -9.16 -15.45
C GLU A 58 7.19 -10.64 -15.33
N ALA A 59 7.22 -11.20 -14.12
CA ALA A 59 6.96 -12.61 -13.89
C ALA A 59 5.45 -12.95 -13.86
N LEU A 60 4.64 -12.09 -13.23
CA LEU A 60 3.21 -12.36 -12.98
C LEU A 60 2.29 -11.49 -13.85
N GLY A 61 2.79 -10.39 -14.38
CA GLY A 61 2.09 -9.46 -15.24
C GLY A 61 0.94 -8.74 -14.55
N HIS A 62 1.04 -8.50 -13.23
CA HIS A 62 -0.03 -7.78 -12.54
C HIS A 62 -0.07 -6.30 -12.95
N GLU A 63 -1.27 -5.78 -13.09
CA GLU A 63 -1.52 -4.34 -13.16
C GLU A 63 -1.73 -3.82 -11.74
N GLU A 64 -1.01 -2.76 -11.37
CA GLU A 64 -1.08 -2.17 -10.04
C GLU A 64 -1.43 -0.69 -10.09
N VAL A 65 -2.18 -0.23 -9.08
CA VAL A 65 -2.53 1.18 -8.89
C VAL A 65 -2.13 1.59 -7.49
N TYR A 66 -1.36 2.67 -7.41
CA TYR A 66 -0.96 3.31 -6.17
C TYR A 66 -1.71 4.63 -6.03
N VAL A 67 -2.22 4.89 -4.82
CA VAL A 67 -2.89 6.15 -4.49
C VAL A 67 -2.29 6.69 -3.20
N VAL A 68 -1.82 7.93 -3.25
CA VAL A 68 -1.33 8.61 -2.04
C VAL A 68 -2.52 9.26 -1.35
N LEU A 69 -2.99 8.68 -0.25
CA LEU A 69 -4.17 9.20 0.45
C LEU A 69 -3.84 10.39 1.36
N ALA A 70 -2.66 10.39 1.98
CA ALA A 70 -2.22 11.44 2.89
C ALA A 70 -0.69 11.58 2.85
N GLY A 71 -0.21 12.81 3.00
CA GLY A 71 1.21 13.13 2.93
C GLY A 71 1.73 13.24 1.49
N ARG A 72 2.95 12.79 1.28
CA ARG A 72 3.68 12.84 0.00
C ARG A 72 4.64 11.66 -0.03
N ALA A 73 4.67 10.96 -1.16
CA ALA A 73 5.64 9.92 -1.44
C ALA A 73 6.41 10.26 -2.73
N ALA A 74 7.55 9.62 -2.93
CA ALA A 74 8.24 9.61 -4.21
C ALA A 74 8.33 8.16 -4.68
N PHE A 75 8.11 7.93 -5.96
CA PHE A 75 8.26 6.62 -6.59
C PHE A 75 9.31 6.71 -7.69
N THR A 76 10.15 5.69 -7.80
CA THR A 76 11.07 5.54 -8.94
C THR A 76 10.51 4.47 -9.85
N LEU A 77 10.09 4.85 -11.06
CA LEU A 77 9.51 3.97 -12.08
C LEU A 77 10.42 4.00 -13.30
N ASP A 78 11.00 2.86 -13.67
CA ASP A 78 11.96 2.76 -14.79
C ASP A 78 13.10 3.80 -14.73
N GLY A 79 13.59 4.09 -13.52
CA GLY A 79 14.63 5.09 -13.26
C GLY A 79 14.15 6.54 -13.28
N VAL A 80 12.86 6.79 -13.49
CA VAL A 80 12.25 8.13 -13.43
C VAL A 80 11.63 8.34 -12.06
N GLU A 81 12.03 9.40 -11.37
CA GLU A 81 11.45 9.80 -10.10
C GLU A 81 10.15 10.59 -10.31
N LEU A 82 9.09 10.16 -9.64
CA LEU A 82 7.76 10.75 -9.62
C LEU A 82 7.45 11.28 -8.21
N ASP A 83 7.24 12.60 -8.08
CA ASP A 83 6.68 13.21 -6.87
C ASP A 83 5.18 12.92 -6.82
N ALA A 84 4.72 12.24 -5.77
CA ALA A 84 3.33 11.84 -5.58
C ALA A 84 2.78 12.48 -4.29
N PRO A 85 2.27 13.72 -4.35
CA PRO A 85 1.51 14.30 -3.25
C PRO A 85 0.16 13.58 -3.05
N SER A 86 -0.50 13.87 -1.94
CA SER A 86 -1.86 13.36 -1.69
C SER A 86 -2.81 13.63 -2.87
N GLY A 87 -3.53 12.60 -3.31
CA GLY A 87 -4.43 12.65 -4.46
C GLY A 87 -3.76 12.37 -5.81
N THR A 88 -2.50 11.93 -5.81
CA THR A 88 -1.86 11.28 -6.97
C THR A 88 -2.42 9.89 -7.15
#